data_AF-A0A937VK47-F1
#
_entry.id   AF-A0A937VK47-F1
#
_cell.length_a   1.000
_cell.length_b   1.000
_cell.length_c   1.000
_cell.angle_alpha   90.00
_cell.angle_beta   90.00
_cell.angle_gamma   90.00
#
_symmetry.space_group_name_H-M   'P 1'
#
loop_
_entity.id
_entity.type
_entity.pdbx_description
1 polymer ?
#
loop_
_entity_poly.entity_id
_entity_poly.type
_entity_poly.pdbx_seq_one_letter_code
_entity_poly.pdbx_strand_id
1 'polypeptide(L)'
;APDVIAGNTCLYGATGGRLFAAGAAGERLAVRNSAAVAVVEGAGDHCCEYMTGGTVVVLGAVGRNACAGMTGGTAWFLDPGPLEHWLNEEVLTAAFQADTPSVSRNDQRLRELRLLLEAHSEHTGSAIACTLLADWPASATRFVRVAPHTCSIRRRAERPRCRAPHHLPSAASGCLCTSVRGQGAHTSPSLSTQRRRPLSHGTGTPASR
;
A
#
# COMPACT_ATOMS: atom_id res chain seq x y z
N ALA A 1 30.71 4.13 -0.52
CA ALA A 1 29.28 4.27 -0.85
C ALA A 1 28.95 3.23 -1.90
N PRO A 2 27.78 2.58 -1.84
CA PRO A 2 27.36 1.62 -2.85
C PRO A 2 27.22 2.29 -4.23
N ASP A 3 27.44 1.51 -5.29
CA ASP A 3 27.26 1.99 -6.66
C ASP A 3 25.78 2.31 -6.93
N VAL A 4 25.52 3.35 -7.74
CA VAL A 4 24.16 3.70 -8.15
C VAL A 4 23.71 2.77 -9.27
N ILE A 5 22.71 1.93 -8.99
CA ILE A 5 22.21 0.90 -9.92
C ILE A 5 20.79 1.14 -10.40
N ALA A 6 20.05 2.02 -9.71
CA ALA A 6 18.70 2.41 -10.08
C ALA A 6 18.61 3.93 -10.23
N GLY A 7 17.89 4.38 -11.26
CA GLY A 7 17.71 5.79 -11.55
C GLY A 7 16.77 6.51 -10.58
N ASN A 8 16.30 7.68 -11.00
CA ASN A 8 15.36 8.47 -10.20
C ASN A 8 13.93 7.95 -10.32
N THR A 9 13.10 8.26 -9.32
CA THR A 9 11.63 8.02 -9.37
C THR A 9 11.25 6.55 -9.54
N CYS A 10 12.10 5.63 -9.08
CA CYS A 10 11.77 4.21 -9.04
C CYS A 10 10.57 3.95 -8.11
N LEU A 11 9.71 3.00 -8.50
CA LEU A 11 8.47 2.65 -7.77
C LEU A 11 7.45 3.79 -7.63
N TYR A 12 7.44 4.73 -8.58
CA TYR A 12 6.44 5.79 -8.61
C TYR A 12 5.01 5.23 -8.66
N GLY A 13 4.20 5.55 -7.65
CA GLY A 13 2.80 5.15 -7.59
C GLY A 13 2.59 3.64 -7.51
N ALA A 14 3.61 2.87 -7.09
CA ALA A 14 3.53 1.42 -7.10
C ALA A 14 2.44 0.90 -6.15
N THR A 15 1.60 0.00 -6.65
CA THR A 15 0.44 -0.56 -5.92
C THR A 15 0.67 -2.00 -5.44
N GLY A 16 1.90 -2.50 -5.55
CA GLY A 16 2.29 -3.84 -5.15
C GLY A 16 3.60 -4.28 -5.81
N GLY A 17 4.03 -5.50 -5.49
CA GLY A 17 5.28 -6.07 -6.00
C GLY A 17 6.46 -5.88 -5.05
N ARG A 18 7.60 -6.47 -5.42
CA ARG A 18 8.85 -6.42 -4.64
C ARG A 18 9.99 -5.96 -5.53
N LEU A 19 10.83 -5.08 -5.01
CA LEU A 19 12.08 -4.64 -5.62
C LEU A 19 13.24 -4.90 -4.67
N PHE A 20 14.26 -5.59 -5.14
CA PHE A 20 15.50 -5.83 -4.41
C PHE A 20 16.66 -5.31 -5.26
N ALA A 21 17.44 -4.36 -4.75
CA ALA A 21 18.52 -3.72 -5.49
C ALA A 21 19.78 -3.65 -4.62
N ALA A 22 20.81 -4.43 -4.95
CA ALA A 22 22.11 -4.42 -4.27
C ALA A 22 22.97 -3.23 -4.73
N GLY A 23 22.48 -2.03 -4.39
CA GLY A 23 23.11 -0.76 -4.74
C GLY A 23 22.20 0.41 -4.40
N ALA A 24 22.69 1.62 -4.66
CA ALA A 24 21.93 2.83 -4.41
C ALA A 24 20.91 3.10 -5.52
N ALA A 25 19.76 3.62 -5.13
CA ALA A 25 18.82 4.29 -6.02
C ALA A 25 19.09 5.80 -6.05
N GLY A 26 18.71 6.43 -7.16
CA GLY A 26 18.74 7.88 -7.31
C GLY A 26 17.71 8.60 -6.41
N GLU A 27 17.35 9.80 -6.81
CA GLU A 27 16.41 10.65 -6.09
C GLU A 27 14.98 10.11 -6.22
N ARG A 28 14.11 10.49 -5.27
CA ARG A 28 12.67 10.22 -5.33
C ARG A 28 12.36 8.72 -5.43
N LEU A 29 13.12 7.89 -4.73
CA LEU A 29 12.78 6.47 -4.58
C LEU A 29 11.42 6.32 -3.88
N ALA A 30 10.56 5.45 -4.41
CA ALA A 30 9.27 5.06 -3.83
C ALA A 30 8.30 6.24 -3.62
N VAL A 31 8.37 7.26 -4.46
CA VAL A 31 7.42 8.38 -4.43
C VAL A 31 6.00 7.88 -4.69
N ARG A 32 5.06 8.25 -3.82
CA ARG A 32 3.65 7.81 -3.87
C ARG A 32 3.47 6.29 -3.84
N ASN A 33 4.45 5.55 -3.33
CA ASN A 33 4.30 4.12 -3.13
C ASN A 33 3.09 3.86 -2.22
N SER A 34 2.22 2.95 -2.67
CA SER A 34 0.95 2.62 -2.01
C SER A 34 0.92 1.20 -1.48
N ALA A 35 1.70 0.26 -2.04
CA ALA A 35 1.81 -1.09 -1.47
C ALA A 35 3.04 -1.91 -1.92
N ALA A 36 3.98 -1.34 -2.67
CA ALA A 36 5.18 -2.07 -3.06
C ALA A 36 6.15 -2.22 -1.89
N VAL A 37 6.93 -3.29 -1.94
CA VAL A 37 8.02 -3.54 -0.99
C VAL A 37 9.36 -3.33 -1.70
N ALA A 38 10.26 -2.58 -1.08
CA ALA A 38 11.57 -2.28 -1.66
C ALA A 38 12.68 -2.48 -0.64
N VAL A 39 13.79 -3.09 -1.06
CA VAL A 39 15.05 -3.09 -0.30
C VAL A 39 16.16 -2.58 -1.22
N VAL A 40 16.81 -1.50 -0.80
CA VAL A 40 17.90 -0.84 -1.52
C VAL A 40 19.06 -0.59 -0.55
N GLU A 41 20.28 -0.46 -1.08
CA GLU A 41 21.47 -0.20 -0.25
C GLU A 41 21.79 1.30 -0.10
N GLY A 42 21.01 2.16 -0.73
CA GLY A 42 21.10 3.60 -0.60
C GLY A 42 19.98 4.29 -1.37
N ALA A 43 19.70 5.54 -1.02
CA ALA A 43 18.70 6.35 -1.70
C ALA A 43 19.14 7.82 -1.78
N GLY A 44 18.78 8.50 -2.86
CA GLY A 44 18.98 9.94 -2.99
C GLY A 44 17.96 10.76 -2.19
N ASP A 45 17.87 12.06 -2.52
CA ASP A 45 16.96 13.01 -1.88
C ASP A 45 15.48 12.63 -2.11
N HIS A 46 14.59 13.04 -1.20
CA HIS A 46 13.13 12.85 -1.28
C HIS A 46 12.68 11.37 -1.34
N CYS A 47 13.43 10.48 -0.69
CA CYS A 47 13.03 9.08 -0.55
C CYS A 47 11.68 8.97 0.18
N CYS A 48 10.79 8.09 -0.29
CA CYS A 48 9.47 7.82 0.29
C CYS A 48 8.52 9.03 0.36
N GLU A 49 8.72 10.04 -0.49
CA GLU A 49 7.85 11.22 -0.52
C GLU A 49 6.42 10.81 -0.92
N TYR A 50 5.42 11.36 -0.22
CA TYR A 50 4.00 11.08 -0.43
C TYR A 50 3.63 9.59 -0.37
N MET A 51 4.45 8.76 0.25
CA MET A 51 4.16 7.34 0.42
C MET A 51 2.89 7.16 1.28
N THR A 52 1.97 6.32 0.80
CA THR A 52 0.67 6.05 1.44
C THR A 52 0.55 4.60 1.92
N GLY A 53 1.48 3.72 1.52
CA GLY A 53 1.52 2.33 1.94
C GLY A 53 2.71 1.56 1.36
N GLY A 54 2.87 0.30 1.79
CA GLY A 54 4.02 -0.53 1.45
C GLY A 54 5.15 -0.45 2.49
N THR A 55 6.27 -1.10 2.15
CA THR A 55 7.45 -1.19 3.04
C THR A 55 8.72 -0.87 2.26
N VAL A 56 9.49 0.12 2.70
CA VAL A 56 10.77 0.48 2.07
C VAL A 56 11.89 0.31 3.08
N VAL A 57 12.97 -0.38 2.70
CA VAL A 57 14.15 -0.62 3.53
C VAL A 57 15.36 -0.05 2.81
N VAL A 58 16.12 0.82 3.49
CA VAL A 58 17.34 1.44 2.99
C VAL A 58 18.50 1.03 3.89
N LEU A 59 19.45 0.26 3.35
CA LEU A 59 20.59 -0.31 4.09
C LEU A 59 21.84 0.58 4.11
N GLY A 60 21.71 1.84 3.71
CA GLY A 60 22.83 2.76 3.66
C GLY A 60 22.37 4.22 3.66
N ALA A 61 23.22 5.08 3.09
CA ALA A 61 22.99 6.52 3.11
C ALA A 61 21.69 6.89 2.39
N VAL A 62 20.99 7.86 2.99
CA VAL A 62 19.78 8.46 2.46
C VAL A 62 20.02 9.96 2.26
N GLY A 63 19.45 10.51 1.20
CA GLY A 63 19.48 11.94 0.94
C GLY A 63 18.58 12.74 1.88
N ARG A 64 18.46 14.03 1.60
CA ARG A 64 17.66 14.98 2.39
C ARG A 64 16.17 14.82 2.14
N ASN A 65 15.37 15.38 3.05
CA ASN A 65 13.93 15.51 2.90
C ASN A 65 13.19 14.17 2.74
N ALA A 66 13.71 13.12 3.36
CA ALA A 66 13.09 11.81 3.35
C ALA A 66 11.72 11.83 4.04
N CYS A 67 10.82 10.97 3.57
CA CYS A 67 9.47 10.77 4.08
C CYS A 67 8.56 12.02 4.04
N ALA A 68 8.94 13.08 3.33
CA ALA A 68 8.10 14.28 3.21
C ALA A 68 6.70 13.94 2.68
N GLY A 69 5.66 14.40 3.39
CA GLY A 69 4.27 14.10 3.04
C GLY A 69 3.88 12.61 3.11
N MET A 70 4.68 11.76 3.74
CA MET A 70 4.35 10.34 3.95
C MET A 70 3.13 10.22 4.88
N THR A 71 2.07 9.57 4.42
CA THR A 71 0.81 9.41 5.19
C THR A 71 0.48 7.97 5.53
N GLY A 72 1.18 7.00 4.92
CA GLY A 72 1.06 5.59 5.28
C GLY A 72 2.26 4.75 4.86
N GLY A 73 2.30 3.49 5.34
CA GLY A 73 3.40 2.56 5.10
C GLY A 73 4.46 2.57 6.20
N THR A 74 5.54 1.80 6.00
CA THR A 74 6.69 1.74 6.92
C THR A 74 7.99 1.89 6.14
N ALA A 75 8.86 2.79 6.60
CA ALA A 75 10.21 2.94 6.09
C ALA A 75 11.23 2.53 7.16
N TRP A 76 12.27 1.81 6.77
CA TRP A 76 13.38 1.38 7.61
C TRP A 76 14.68 1.92 7.07
N PHE A 77 15.48 2.53 7.94
CA PHE A 77 16.77 3.11 7.57
C PHE A 77 17.85 2.54 8.49
N LEU A 78 18.95 2.03 7.92
CA LEU A 78 20.09 1.53 8.69
C LEU A 78 21.06 2.68 8.98
N ASP A 79 21.35 2.93 10.26
CA ASP A 79 22.31 3.95 10.73
C ASP A 79 22.32 5.26 9.91
N PRO A 80 21.19 5.93 9.72
CA PRO A 80 21.12 7.07 8.81
C PRO A 80 21.78 8.35 9.36
N GLY A 81 22.42 8.29 10.54
CA GLY A 81 22.91 9.46 11.26
C GLY A 81 21.79 10.26 11.93
N PRO A 82 22.07 11.49 12.38
CA PRO A 82 21.08 12.29 13.10
C PRO A 82 19.87 12.62 12.21
N LEU A 83 18.67 12.31 12.70
CA LEU A 83 17.42 12.37 11.94
C LEU A 83 17.17 13.73 11.28
N GLU A 84 17.54 14.81 11.96
CA GLU A 84 17.44 16.20 11.51
C GLU A 84 18.15 16.52 10.18
N HIS A 85 19.17 15.73 9.80
CA HIS A 85 19.91 15.99 8.57
C HIS A 85 19.25 15.44 7.31
N TRP A 86 18.42 14.39 7.45
CA TRP A 86 17.92 13.64 6.31
C TRP A 86 16.40 13.48 6.32
N LEU A 87 15.76 13.53 7.49
CA LEU A 87 14.31 13.47 7.62
C LEU A 87 13.71 14.87 7.47
N ASN A 88 12.56 14.96 6.81
CA ASN A 88 11.83 16.22 6.69
C ASN A 88 11.36 16.75 8.06
N GLU A 89 11.43 18.07 8.27
CA GLU A 89 11.02 18.73 9.52
C GLU A 89 9.56 18.50 9.88
N GLU A 90 8.65 18.45 8.90
CA GLU A 90 7.23 18.14 9.17
C GLU A 90 7.11 16.71 9.69
N VAL A 91 7.92 15.77 9.21
CA VAL A 91 7.91 14.38 9.70
C VAL A 91 8.52 14.28 11.10
N LEU A 92 9.57 15.06 11.38
CA LEU A 92 10.17 15.16 12.70
C LEU A 92 9.22 15.77 13.74
N THR A 93 8.45 16.78 13.32
CA THR A 93 7.56 17.55 14.21
C THR A 93 6.18 16.91 14.32
N ALA A 94 5.66 16.37 13.22
CA ALA A 94 4.39 15.70 13.21
C ALA A 94 4.50 14.36 13.93
N ALA A 95 3.36 13.89 14.37
CA ALA A 95 3.16 12.66 15.10
C ALA A 95 3.58 11.44 14.23
N PHE A 96 4.89 11.20 14.08
CA PHE A 96 5.51 10.03 13.45
C PHE A 96 6.28 9.27 14.51
N GLN A 97 6.27 7.94 14.44
CA GLN A 97 7.14 7.13 15.30
C GLN A 97 8.46 6.96 14.56
N ALA A 98 9.42 7.81 14.90
CA ALA A 98 10.83 7.61 14.62
C ALA A 98 11.45 6.97 15.86
N ASP A 99 11.43 5.64 15.91
CA ASP A 99 11.97 4.88 17.03
C ASP A 99 12.98 3.84 16.57
N THR A 100 14.06 3.71 17.35
CA THR A 100 14.91 2.54 17.29
C THR A 100 14.14 1.38 17.91
N PRO A 101 13.88 0.30 17.16
CA PRO A 101 13.12 -0.83 17.67
C PRO A 101 13.91 -1.46 18.82
N SER A 102 13.24 -1.68 19.95
CA SER A 102 13.78 -2.53 21.02
C SER A 102 13.86 -3.97 20.50
N VAL A 103 14.99 -4.66 20.72
CA VAL A 103 15.22 -6.06 20.31
C VAL A 103 14.44 -7.01 21.21
N SER A 104 13.15 -6.76 21.39
CA SER A 104 12.25 -7.75 21.94
C SER A 104 12.13 -8.87 20.91
N ARG A 105 12.48 -10.09 21.32
CA ARG A 105 12.44 -11.31 20.51
C ARG A 105 11.08 -11.55 19.84
N ASN A 106 10.02 -10.93 20.37
CA ASN A 106 8.65 -11.04 19.90
C ASN A 106 8.15 -9.90 19.00
N ASP A 107 8.98 -8.92 18.63
CA ASP A 107 8.53 -7.87 17.71
C ASP A 107 8.27 -8.42 16.30
N GLN A 108 6.99 -8.40 15.90
CA GLN A 108 6.55 -8.85 14.56
C GLN A 108 7.19 -8.04 13.45
N ARG A 109 7.45 -6.74 13.68
CA ARG A 109 8.00 -5.83 12.70
C ARG A 109 9.47 -6.17 12.39
N LEU A 110 10.24 -6.51 13.42
CA LEU A 110 11.62 -6.97 13.26
C LEU A 110 11.69 -8.32 12.53
N ARG A 111 10.74 -9.22 12.77
CA ARG A 111 10.64 -10.47 12.01
C ARG A 111 10.37 -10.21 10.53
N GLU A 112 9.46 -9.31 10.21
CA GLU A 112 9.18 -8.91 8.83
C GLU A 112 10.40 -8.30 8.16
N LEU A 113 11.08 -7.36 8.83
CA LEU A 113 12.31 -6.76 8.32
C LEU A 113 13.39 -7.83 8.04
N ARG A 114 13.58 -8.77 8.96
CA ARG A 114 14.54 -9.88 8.77
C ARG A 114 14.22 -10.70 7.52
N LEU A 115 12.95 -11.06 7.31
CA LEU A 115 12.52 -11.81 6.13
C LEU A 115 12.78 -11.03 4.83
N LEU A 116 12.61 -9.71 4.85
CA LEU A 116 12.93 -8.87 3.69
C LEU A 116 14.43 -8.84 3.39
N LEU A 117 15.28 -8.81 4.42
CA LEU A 117 16.74 -8.88 4.26
C LEU A 117 17.20 -10.26 3.76
N GLU A 118 16.61 -11.34 4.28
CA GLU A 118 16.87 -12.70 3.80
C GLU A 118 16.52 -12.82 2.32
N ALA A 119 15.32 -12.35 1.93
CA ALA A 119 14.90 -12.34 0.53
C ALA A 119 15.82 -11.46 -0.35
N HIS A 120 16.23 -10.28 0.14
CA HIS A 120 17.16 -9.41 -0.58
C HIS A 120 18.51 -10.09 -0.80
N SER A 121 19.06 -10.72 0.24
CA SER A 121 20.32 -11.48 0.17
C SER A 121 20.23 -12.62 -0.84
N GLU A 122 19.13 -13.37 -0.83
CA GLU A 122 18.90 -14.49 -1.75
C GLU A 122 18.83 -14.03 -3.22
N HIS A 123 18.13 -12.92 -3.49
CA HIS A 123 17.90 -12.46 -4.87
C HIS A 123 19.06 -11.65 -5.45
N THR A 124 19.89 -11.02 -4.60
CA THR A 124 20.91 -10.06 -5.06
C THR A 124 22.33 -10.46 -4.69
N GLY A 125 22.53 -11.38 -3.74
CA GLY A 125 23.85 -11.72 -3.21
C GLY A 125 24.52 -10.59 -2.43
N SER A 126 23.74 -9.62 -1.91
CA SER A 126 24.26 -8.47 -1.16
C SER A 126 25.14 -8.89 0.03
N ALA A 127 26.38 -8.40 0.02
CA ALA A 127 27.32 -8.58 1.13
C ALA A 127 26.86 -7.83 2.40
N ILE A 128 26.20 -6.68 2.23
CA ILE A 128 25.68 -5.88 3.35
C ILE A 128 24.58 -6.65 4.06
N ALA A 129 23.61 -7.18 3.32
CA ALA A 129 22.54 -7.98 3.90
C ALA A 129 23.05 -9.27 4.56
N CYS A 130 24.00 -9.98 3.93
CA CYS A 130 24.65 -11.12 4.56
C CYS A 130 25.28 -10.77 5.92
N THR A 131 25.98 -9.63 5.99
CA THR A 131 26.64 -9.16 7.21
C THR A 131 25.63 -8.83 8.30
N LEU A 132 24.53 -8.15 7.95
CA LEU A 132 23.46 -7.81 8.89
C LEU A 132 22.74 -9.05 9.44
N LEU A 133 22.59 -10.08 8.61
CA LEU A 133 21.95 -11.35 9.01
C LEU A 133 22.86 -12.21 9.89
N ALA A 134 24.19 -12.11 9.73
CA ALA A 134 25.16 -12.87 10.52
C ALA A 134 25.08 -12.55 12.03
N ASP A 135 24.90 -11.27 12.38
CA ASP A 135 24.64 -10.83 13.76
C ASP A 135 23.36 -9.98 13.83
N TRP A 136 22.23 -10.66 13.61
CA TRP A 136 20.92 -10.03 13.58
C TRP A 136 20.54 -9.28 14.88
N PRO A 137 20.74 -9.82 16.10
CA PRO A 137 20.35 -9.14 17.32
C PRO A 137 21.04 -7.78 17.49
N ALA A 138 22.33 -7.67 17.13
CA ALA A 138 23.05 -6.41 17.16
C ALA A 138 22.68 -5.50 15.98
N SER A 139 22.45 -6.07 14.81
CA SER A 139 22.07 -5.28 13.62
C SER A 139 20.68 -4.68 13.74
N ALA A 140 19.74 -5.35 14.41
CA ALA A 140 18.37 -4.88 14.60
C ALA A 140 18.29 -3.56 15.38
N THR A 141 19.21 -3.28 16.31
CA THR A 141 19.23 -2.02 17.08
C THR A 141 19.67 -0.82 16.25
N ARG A 142 20.27 -1.04 15.09
CA ARG A 142 20.81 0.01 14.21
C ARG A 142 19.78 0.57 13.24
N PHE A 143 18.63 -0.08 13.14
CA PHE A 143 17.55 0.37 12.29
C PHE A 143 16.75 1.48 12.96
N VAL A 144 16.43 2.52 12.21
CA VAL A 144 15.42 3.50 12.55
C VAL A 144 14.18 3.18 11.75
N ARG A 145 13.05 3.02 12.44
CA ARG A 145 11.76 2.91 11.79
C ARG A 145 11.14 4.28 11.66
N VAL A 146 10.59 4.60 10.49
CA VAL A 146 9.74 5.76 10.28
C VAL A 146 8.39 5.28 9.81
N ALA A 147 7.36 5.61 10.58
CA ALA A 147 5.97 5.39 10.17
C ALA A 147 5.05 6.51 10.68
N PRO A 148 4.05 6.93 9.90
CA PRO A 148 3.05 7.88 10.34
C PRO A 148 2.27 7.31 11.52
N HIS A 149 1.93 8.14 12.51
CA HIS A 149 0.93 7.74 13.48
C HIS A 149 -0.35 7.45 12.70
N THR A 150 -0.81 6.21 12.82
CA THR A 150 -2.09 5.83 12.28
C THR A 150 -3.15 6.63 13.02
N CYS A 151 -3.60 7.76 12.47
CA CYS A 151 -5.03 7.98 12.47
C CYS A 151 -5.55 6.83 11.62
N SER A 152 -5.98 5.74 12.25
CA SER A 152 -6.79 4.75 11.56
C SER A 152 -7.92 5.55 10.94
N ILE A 153 -7.85 5.82 9.64
CA ILE A 153 -9.02 6.18 8.89
C ILE A 153 -9.86 4.93 8.99
N ARG A 154 -10.66 4.88 10.07
CA ARG A 154 -11.78 3.98 10.24
C ARG A 154 -12.64 4.37 9.07
N ARG A 155 -12.38 3.73 7.92
CA ARG A 155 -13.09 3.91 6.65
C ARG A 155 -14.53 3.88 7.08
N ARG A 156 -15.14 5.07 7.14
CA ARG A 156 -16.41 5.29 7.83
C ARG A 156 -17.33 4.31 7.14
N ALA A 157 -17.63 3.18 7.79
CA ALA A 157 -18.42 2.14 7.19
C ALA A 157 -19.64 2.87 6.65
N GLU A 158 -19.76 2.93 5.32
CA GLU A 158 -20.88 3.58 4.70
C GLU A 158 -22.08 2.84 5.27
N ARG A 159 -22.77 3.49 6.21
CA ARG A 159 -24.00 2.95 6.75
C ARG A 159 -24.87 2.77 5.51
N PRO A 160 -25.35 1.55 5.19
CA PRO A 160 -26.34 1.43 4.15
C PRO A 160 -27.47 2.38 4.56
N ARG A 161 -27.78 3.36 3.71
CA ARG A 161 -28.91 4.24 3.95
C ARG A 161 -30.14 3.33 3.97
N CYS A 162 -30.65 3.01 5.15
CA CYS A 162 -31.97 2.41 5.28
C CYS A 162 -32.95 3.40 4.67
N ARG A 163 -33.43 3.08 3.47
CA ARG A 163 -34.51 3.82 2.83
C ARG A 163 -35.75 3.52 3.66
N ALA A 164 -36.21 4.51 4.44
CA ALA A 164 -37.45 4.39 5.19
C ALA A 164 -38.61 4.20 4.19
N PRO A 165 -39.52 3.23 4.38
CA PRO A 165 -40.76 3.21 3.64
C PRO A 165 -41.66 4.34 4.15
N HIS A 166 -42.20 5.13 3.23
CA HIS A 166 -43.23 6.12 3.51
C HIS A 166 -44.48 5.43 4.08
N HIS A 167 -44.98 5.94 5.20
CA HIS A 167 -46.29 5.64 5.76
C HIS A 167 -47.41 6.07 4.80
N LEU A 168 -48.43 5.21 4.64
CA LEU A 168 -49.79 5.59 4.25
C LEU A 168 -50.72 5.39 5.47
N PRO A 169 -51.75 6.23 5.67
CA PRO A 169 -52.57 6.17 6.88
C PRO A 169 -53.72 5.16 6.79
N SER A 170 -54.15 4.81 8.00
CA SER A 170 -55.17 3.84 8.45
C SER A 170 -56.60 4.07 7.95
N ALA A 171 -57.32 2.96 7.71
CA ALA A 171 -58.73 2.75 8.08
C ALA A 171 -59.01 1.24 8.05
N ALA A 172 -59.12 0.56 9.18
CA ALA A 172 -60.34 0.36 9.98
C ALA A 172 -61.16 -0.87 9.58
N SER A 173 -61.33 -1.74 10.57
CA SER A 173 -62.50 -2.59 10.84
C SER A 173 -62.63 -3.96 10.16
N GLY A 174 -62.48 -5.00 10.98
CA GLY A 174 -63.34 -6.19 11.01
C GLY A 174 -63.09 -7.27 9.95
N CYS A 175 -62.47 -8.38 10.34
CA CYS A 175 -62.56 -9.62 9.56
C CYS A 175 -62.87 -10.81 10.47
N LEU A 176 -64.14 -11.20 10.44
CA LEU A 176 -64.64 -12.51 10.84
C LEU A 176 -64.12 -13.56 9.85
N CYS A 177 -63.71 -14.70 10.39
CA CYS A 177 -63.40 -15.90 9.63
C CYS A 177 -64.66 -16.44 8.95
N THR A 178 -64.55 -16.84 7.68
CA THR A 178 -65.06 -18.14 7.18
C THR A 178 -64.65 -18.36 5.72
N SER A 179 -64.06 -19.54 5.48
CA SER A 179 -64.18 -20.44 4.33
C SER A 179 -64.62 -19.87 2.97
N VAL A 180 -63.88 -20.21 1.90
CA VAL A 180 -64.34 -21.17 0.87
C VAL A 180 -63.23 -21.43 -0.17
N ARG A 181 -63.19 -22.69 -0.61
CA ARG A 181 -62.33 -23.30 -1.64
C ARG A 181 -62.65 -22.80 -3.06
N GLY A 182 -61.70 -22.97 -3.98
CA GLY A 182 -61.94 -23.03 -5.43
C GLY A 182 -60.71 -22.53 -6.20
N GLN A 183 -59.79 -23.42 -6.60
CA GLN A 183 -59.73 -24.14 -7.88
C GLN A 183 -59.50 -23.28 -9.13
N GLY A 184 -58.40 -23.62 -9.81
CA GLY A 184 -58.21 -23.48 -11.26
C GLY A 184 -57.57 -22.17 -11.71
N ALA A 185 -56.85 -22.10 -12.81
CA ALA A 185 -56.19 -23.07 -13.68
C ALA A 185 -55.45 -22.22 -14.74
N HIS A 186 -54.38 -22.75 -15.34
CA HIS A 186 -53.82 -22.34 -16.65
C HIS A 186 -53.27 -20.89 -16.73
N THR A 187 -52.24 -20.51 -17.48
CA THR A 187 -51.57 -20.98 -18.70
C THR A 187 -50.23 -20.23 -18.79
N SER A 188 -49.14 -20.91 -19.16
CA SER A 188 -47.99 -20.26 -19.82
C SER A 188 -48.40 -19.86 -21.26
N PRO A 189 -47.73 -18.89 -21.93
CA PRO A 189 -46.62 -19.33 -22.78
C PRO A 189 -45.48 -18.31 -23.05
N SER A 190 -44.31 -18.89 -23.35
CA SER A 190 -43.38 -18.61 -24.46
C SER A 190 -42.68 -17.25 -24.68
N LEU A 191 -41.34 -17.37 -24.68
CA LEU A 191 -40.38 -16.94 -25.73
C LEU A 191 -40.36 -15.48 -26.20
N SER A 192 -39.20 -14.83 -26.06
CA SER A 192 -38.38 -14.47 -27.25
C SER A 192 -37.00 -13.92 -26.87
N THR A 193 -36.01 -14.70 -27.27
CA THR A 193 -34.63 -14.38 -27.63
C THR A 193 -34.53 -13.16 -28.57
N GLN A 194 -33.66 -12.18 -28.29
CA GLN A 194 -32.92 -11.40 -29.31
C GLN A 194 -31.72 -10.70 -28.64
N ARG A 195 -30.51 -11.27 -28.76
CA ARG A 195 -29.48 -11.04 -29.78
C ARG A 195 -28.70 -9.72 -29.65
N ARG A 196 -27.40 -9.93 -29.39
CA ARG A 196 -26.27 -9.01 -29.43
C ARG A 196 -26.16 -8.26 -30.76
N ARG A 197 -25.64 -7.03 -30.70
CA ARG A 197 -24.99 -6.33 -31.81
C ARG A 197 -23.57 -5.90 -31.37
N PRO A 198 -22.53 -6.21 -32.15
CA PRO A 198 -21.32 -5.40 -32.18
C PRO A 198 -20.95 -5.04 -33.63
N LEU A 199 -20.66 -3.77 -33.91
CA LEU A 199 -20.03 -3.25 -35.14
C LEU A 199 -19.47 -1.86 -34.74
N SER A 200 -18.33 -1.34 -35.22
CA SER A 200 -17.53 -1.68 -36.40
C SER A 200 -16.16 -0.99 -36.33
N HIS A 201 -15.20 -1.57 -37.05
CA HIS A 201 -13.88 -1.07 -37.42
C HIS A 201 -13.93 0.26 -38.21
N GLY A 202 -12.88 1.07 -38.07
CA GLY A 202 -12.51 2.13 -39.01
C GLY A 202 -11.01 2.05 -39.32
N THR A 203 -10.68 1.91 -40.59
CA THR A 203 -9.32 1.80 -41.17
C THR A 203 -9.01 2.97 -42.08
N GLY A 204 -7.72 3.32 -42.18
CA GLY A 204 -7.09 4.07 -43.28
C GLY A 204 -6.66 5.50 -42.92
N THR A 205 -5.51 6.07 -43.31
CA THR A 205 -4.37 5.70 -44.17
C THR A 205 -3.29 6.80 -43.96
N PRO A 206 -1.97 6.57 -44.17
CA PRO A 206 -0.93 7.59 -43.94
C PRO A 206 -0.56 8.41 -45.19
N ALA A 207 -0.04 9.63 -45.02
CA ALA A 207 0.71 10.35 -46.06
C ALA A 207 1.65 11.45 -45.49
N SER A 208 2.94 11.27 -45.78
CA SER A 208 4.07 12.20 -45.98
C SER A 208 3.97 13.70 -45.64
N ARG A 209 4.98 14.22 -44.93
CA ARG A 209 6.07 15.06 -45.47
C ARG A 209 7.22 15.16 -44.48
#